data_AF-A0A2M6VYT1-F1
#
_entry.id   AF-A0A2M6VYT1-F1
#
_cell.length_a   1.000
_cell.length_b   1.000
_cell.length_c   1.000
_cell.angle_alpha   90.00
_cell.angle_beta   90.00
_cell.angle_gamma   90.00
#
_symmetry.space_group_name_H-M   'P 1'
#
loop_
_entity.id
_entity.type
_entity.pdbx_description
1 polymer ?
#
loop_
_entity_poly.entity_id
_entity_poly.type
_entity_poly.pdbx_seq_one_letter_code
_entity_poly.pdbx_strand_id
1 'polypeptide(L)'
;MSTVFLSQAAFQDLVRLETFLYESEDPLAGELLDYILDALQVLTHQPGIGRPVEGGLRELIISRRRSGYLARYAWDDALDRVMVARIRHQREAGYQDGEV
;
A
#
# COMPACT_ATOMS: atom_id res chain seq x y z
N MET A 1 -17.07 -9.21 -4.43
CA MET A 1 -16.38 -7.92 -4.23
C MET A 1 -15.54 -8.14 -3.00
N SER A 2 -14.23 -8.10 -3.15
CA SER A 2 -13.33 -8.48 -2.07
C SER A 2 -13.39 -7.47 -0.94
N THR A 3 -13.36 -7.96 0.29
CA THR A 3 -13.24 -7.09 1.47
C THR A 3 -11.78 -6.79 1.72
N VAL A 4 -11.41 -5.50 1.75
CA VAL A 4 -10.03 -5.05 1.99
C VAL A 4 -9.84 -4.79 3.48
N PHE A 5 -8.80 -5.39 4.05
CA PHE A 5 -8.38 -5.21 5.42
C PHE A 5 -6.97 -4.61 5.46
N LEU A 6 -6.69 -3.82 6.48
CA LEU A 6 -5.33 -3.33 6.79
C LEU A 6 -4.78 -4.11 7.98
N SER A 7 -3.54 -4.59 7.86
CA SER A 7 -2.83 -5.13 9.00
C SER A 7 -2.46 -4.00 9.97
N GLN A 8 -2.12 -4.36 11.21
CA GLN A 8 -1.59 -3.39 12.17
C GLN A 8 -0.33 -2.68 11.62
N ALA A 9 0.52 -3.42 10.90
CA ALA A 9 1.73 -2.88 10.31
C ALA A 9 1.44 -1.92 9.16
N ALA A 10 0.45 -2.23 8.30
CA ALA A 10 0.02 -1.32 7.23
C ALA A 10 -0.58 -0.03 7.81
N PHE A 11 -1.32 -0.11 8.91
CA PHE A 11 -1.84 1.07 9.60
C PHE A 11 -0.71 1.94 10.18
N GLN A 12 0.28 1.31 10.82
CA GLN A 12 1.46 2.02 11.33
C GLN A 12 2.27 2.68 10.20
N ASP A 13 2.38 2.02 9.06
CA ASP A 13 3.03 2.57 7.88
C ASP A 13 2.32 3.84 7.39
N LEU A 14 0.98 3.87 7.36
CA LEU A 14 0.21 5.07 6.98
C LEU A 14 0.49 6.25 7.91
N VAL A 15 0.45 6.04 9.22
CA VAL A 15 0.72 7.08 10.22
C VAL A 15 2.15 7.62 10.05
N ARG A 16 3.12 6.73 9.84
CA ARG A 16 4.52 7.11 9.63
C ARG A 16 4.71 7.94 8.35
N LEU A 17 4.01 7.58 7.27
CA LEU A 17 4.06 8.31 6.00
C LEU A 17 3.43 9.70 6.09
N GLU A 18 2.32 9.82 6.82
CA GLU A 18 1.67 11.11 7.09
C GLU A 18 2.61 12.03 7.88
N THR A 19 3.21 11.53 8.96
CA THR A 19 4.20 12.28 9.75
C THR A 19 5.38 12.72 8.90
N PHE A 20 5.94 11.82 8.08
CA PHE A 20 7.06 12.15 7.19
C PHE A 20 6.73 13.27 6.21
N LEU A 21 5.54 13.23 5.58
CA LEU A 21 5.12 14.29 4.66
C LEU A 21 4.89 15.62 5.38
N TYR A 22 4.30 15.58 6.57
CA TYR A 22 4.07 16.76 7.40
C TYR A 22 5.40 17.43 7.79
N GLU A 23 6.39 16.66 8.21
CA GLU A 23 7.74 17.15 8.53
C GLU A 23 8.48 17.72 7.30
N SER A 24 8.17 17.21 6.11
CA SER A 24 8.75 17.70 4.85
C SER A 24 8.08 18.96 4.29
N GLU A 25 7.09 19.52 4.99
CA GLU A 25 6.24 20.63 4.52
C GLU A 25 5.57 20.34 3.16
N ASP A 26 5.26 19.07 2.85
CA ASP A 26 4.53 18.71 1.64
C ASP A 26 3.09 19.25 1.77
N PRO A 27 2.63 20.16 0.88
CA PRO A 27 1.30 20.76 0.96
C PRO A 27 0.16 19.74 0.85
N LEU A 28 0.47 18.52 0.41
CA LEU A 28 -0.49 17.45 0.21
C LEU A 28 -0.41 16.38 1.31
N ALA A 29 0.29 16.64 2.43
CA ALA A 29 0.35 15.71 3.56
C ALA A 29 -1.05 15.34 4.08
N GLY A 30 -1.96 16.32 4.15
CA GLY A 30 -3.34 16.11 4.61
C GLY A 30 -4.22 15.29 3.66
N GLU A 31 -3.83 15.12 2.40
CA GLU A 31 -4.57 14.35 1.40
C GLU A 31 -4.01 12.93 1.21
N LEU A 32 -2.90 12.59 1.89
CA LEU A 32 -2.20 11.33 1.68
C LEU A 32 -3.07 10.12 2.01
N LEU A 33 -3.74 10.16 3.15
CA LEU A 33 -4.53 9.03 3.65
C LEU A 33 -5.66 8.70 2.68
N ASP A 34 -6.44 9.72 2.30
CA ASP A 34 -7.54 9.59 1.35
C ASP A 34 -7.04 9.05 0.01
N TYR A 35 -5.92 9.59 -0.49
CA TYR A 35 -5.30 9.14 -1.73
C TYR A 35 -4.90 7.65 -1.70
N ILE A 36 -4.31 7.16 -0.61
CA ILE A 36 -3.92 5.74 -0.50
C ILE A 36 -5.18 4.87 -0.35
N LEU A 37 -6.14 5.27 0.48
CA LEU A 37 -7.37 4.50 0.69
C LEU A 37 -8.19 4.37 -0.58
N ASP A 38 -8.32 5.45 -1.36
CA ASP A 38 -8.99 5.43 -2.67
C ASP A 38 -8.26 4.49 -3.65
N ALA A 39 -6.94 4.52 -3.66
CA ALA A 39 -6.17 3.59 -4.50
C ALA A 39 -6.38 2.12 -4.08
N LEU A 40 -6.52 1.84 -2.78
CA LEU A 40 -6.81 0.49 -2.29
C LEU A 40 -8.22 0.00 -2.63
N GLN A 41 -9.19 0.89 -2.91
CA GLN A 41 -10.54 0.49 -3.32
C GLN A 41 -10.52 -0.34 -4.61
N VAL A 42 -9.54 -0.17 -5.50
CA VAL A 42 -9.44 -1.02 -6.71
C VAL A 42 -9.37 -2.51 -6.37
N LEU A 43 -8.80 -2.87 -5.21
CA LEU A 43 -8.64 -4.25 -4.77
C LEU A 43 -9.98 -4.91 -4.39
N THR A 44 -11.04 -4.12 -4.16
CA THR A 44 -12.39 -4.66 -3.93
C THR A 44 -13.02 -5.24 -5.20
N HIS A 45 -12.60 -4.76 -6.37
CA HIS A 45 -13.13 -5.18 -7.67
C HIS A 45 -12.13 -6.01 -8.47
N GLN A 46 -10.84 -5.73 -8.32
CA GLN A 46 -9.75 -6.33 -9.09
C GLN A 46 -8.60 -6.74 -8.17
N PRO A 47 -8.80 -7.69 -7.25
CA PRO A 47 -7.76 -8.14 -6.32
C PRO A 47 -6.55 -8.79 -7.04
N GLY A 48 -6.71 -9.22 -8.29
CA GLY A 48 -5.65 -9.77 -9.12
C GLY A 48 -4.74 -8.75 -9.82
N ILE A 49 -5.02 -7.44 -9.74
CA ILE A 49 -4.32 -6.39 -10.51
C ILE A 49 -2.86 -6.18 -10.06
N GLY A 50 -2.54 -6.49 -8.81
CA GLY A 50 -1.21 -6.32 -8.26
C GLY A 50 -0.18 -7.27 -8.88
N ARG A 51 1.05 -6.78 -8.99
CA ARG A 51 2.20 -7.54 -9.47
C ARG A 51 2.52 -8.68 -8.49
N PRO A 52 2.55 -9.95 -8.90
CA PRO A 52 2.96 -11.05 -8.03
C PRO A 52 4.40 -10.87 -7.54
N VAL A 53 4.64 -11.19 -6.27
CA VAL A 53 5.96 -11.25 -5.64
C VAL A 53 6.10 -12.56 -4.85
N GLU A 54 7.23 -12.77 -4.19
CA GLU A 54 7.48 -13.98 -3.40
C GLU A 54 6.47 -14.18 -2.25
N GLY A 55 6.32 -15.42 -1.80
CA GLY A 55 5.44 -15.77 -0.67
C GLY A 55 3.94 -15.68 -0.97
N GLY A 56 3.53 -15.67 -2.25
CA GLY A 56 2.12 -15.57 -2.65
C GLY A 56 1.52 -14.17 -2.45
N LEU A 57 2.38 -13.17 -2.22
CA LEU A 57 1.99 -11.78 -2.07
C LEU A 57 1.94 -11.07 -3.42
N ARG A 58 1.31 -9.90 -3.42
CA ARG A 58 1.18 -9.01 -4.56
C ARG A 58 1.49 -7.58 -4.16
N GLU A 59 1.95 -6.79 -5.11
CA GLU A 59 2.22 -5.37 -4.92
C GLU A 59 1.32 -4.53 -5.83
N LEU A 60 0.56 -3.65 -5.21
CA LEU A 60 -0.15 -2.58 -5.89
C LEU A 60 0.73 -1.34 -5.90
N ILE A 61 1.06 -0.87 -7.11
CA ILE A 61 1.78 0.39 -7.33
C ILE A 61 0.78 1.53 -7.38
N ILE A 62 0.89 2.47 -6.45
CA ILE A 62 0.05 3.66 -6.33
C ILE A 62 0.87 4.87 -6.76
N SER A 63 0.67 5.33 -8.00
CA SER A 63 1.55 6.31 -8.65
C SER A 63 1.13 7.77 -8.39
N ARG A 64 1.99 8.58 -7.75
CA ARG A 64 1.71 9.98 -7.39
C ARG A 64 2.73 10.95 -7.99
N ARG A 65 2.45 11.50 -9.18
CA ARG A 65 3.31 12.47 -9.91
C ARG A 65 4.81 12.13 -9.90
N ARG A 66 5.57 12.63 -8.93
CA ARG A 66 7.05 12.51 -8.80
C ARG A 66 7.50 11.39 -7.84
N SER A 67 6.58 10.66 -7.21
CA SER A 67 6.83 9.52 -6.33
C SER A 67 5.73 8.48 -6.43
N GLY A 68 5.86 7.34 -5.75
CA GLY A 68 4.82 6.32 -5.67
C GLY A 68 4.79 5.67 -4.29
N TYR A 69 3.68 5.02 -4.00
CA TYR A 69 3.53 4.13 -2.85
C TYR A 69 3.37 2.70 -3.34
N LEU A 70 3.83 1.76 -2.54
CA LEU A 70 3.67 0.33 -2.76
C LEU A 70 2.84 -0.24 -1.63
N ALA A 71 1.68 -0.82 -1.96
CA ALA A 71 0.91 -1.61 -1.02
C ALA A 71 1.15 -3.09 -1.29
N ARG A 72 1.80 -3.78 -0.34
CA ARG A 72 2.00 -5.23 -0.40
C ARG A 72 0.81 -5.91 0.25
N TYR A 73 0.17 -6.84 -0.46
CA TYR A 73 -1.05 -7.49 0.00
C TYR A 73 -1.08 -8.98 -0.36
N ALA A 74 -1.89 -9.73 0.39
CA ALA A 74 -2.30 -11.09 0.05
C ALA A 74 -3.76 -11.07 -0.41
N TRP A 75 -4.10 -11.92 -1.37
CA TRP A 75 -5.48 -12.15 -1.78
C TRP A 75 -5.86 -13.60 -1.48
N ASP A 76 -6.87 -13.76 -0.64
CA ASP A 76 -7.53 -15.03 -0.38
C ASP A 76 -8.80 -15.10 -1.25
N ASP A 77 -8.71 -15.87 -2.34
CA ASP A 77 -9.81 -16.08 -3.28
C ASP A 77 -10.95 -16.89 -2.67
N ALA A 78 -10.66 -17.80 -1.73
CA ALA A 78 -11.68 -18.62 -1.08
C ALA A 78 -12.58 -17.80 -0.15
N LEU A 79 -12.03 -16.76 0.47
CA LEU A 79 -12.75 -15.87 1.40
C LEU A 79 -13.18 -14.54 0.77
N ASP A 80 -12.80 -14.26 -0.48
CA ASP A 80 -12.93 -12.94 -1.13
C ASP A 80 -12.34 -11.82 -0.26
N ARG A 81 -11.11 -12.02 0.24
CA ARG A 81 -10.43 -11.10 1.17
C ARG A 81 -9.09 -10.64 0.66
N VAL A 82 -8.84 -9.35 0.80
CA VAL A 82 -7.54 -8.75 0.54
C VAL A 82 -6.96 -8.24 1.84
N MET A 83 -5.78 -8.73 2.19
CA MET A 83 -5.06 -8.32 3.39
C MET A 83 -3.86 -7.47 3.00
N VAL A 84 -3.92 -6.15 3.24
CA VAL A 84 -2.78 -5.26 3.03
C VAL A 84 -1.82 -5.43 4.20
N ALA A 85 -0.63 -5.94 3.93
CA ALA A 85 0.38 -6.27 4.92
C ALA A 85 1.27 -5.07 5.26
N ARG A 86 1.70 -4.30 4.24
CA ARG A 86 2.63 -3.17 4.37
C ARG A 86 2.31 -2.11 3.33
N ILE A 87 2.57 -0.84 3.68
CA ILE A 87 2.48 0.30 2.76
C ILE A 87 3.80 1.05 2.84
N ARG A 88 4.44 1.34 1.71
CA ARG A 88 5.77 1.97 1.69
C ARG A 88 5.84 3.08 0.66
N HIS A 89 6.60 4.13 0.94
CA HIS A 89 6.95 5.14 -0.05
C HIS A 89 8.15 4.67 -0.87
N GLN A 90 8.11 4.85 -2.19
CA GLN A 90 9.17 4.39 -3.09
C GLN A 90 10.52 5.11 -2.87
N ARG A 91 10.52 6.29 -2.24
CA ARG A 91 11.74 7.08 -1.95
C ARG A 91 12.25 6.92 -0.53
N GLU A 92 11.48 6.34 0.38
CA GLU A 92 12.04 5.85 1.65
C GLU A 92 13.02 4.73 1.29
N ALA A 93 14.29 4.93 1.66
CA ALA A 93 15.41 4.18 1.12
C ALA A 93 15.22 2.65 1.12
N GLY A 94 15.52 2.01 -0.02
CA GLY A 94 15.86 0.59 -0.07
C GLY A 94 14.82 -0.31 -0.73
N TYR A 95 14.89 -0.42 -2.06
CA TYR A 95 14.73 -1.74 -2.68
C TYR A 95 15.92 -2.59 -2.18
N GLN A 96 15.75 -3.27 -1.05
CA GLN A 96 16.43 -4.54 -0.84
C GLN A 96 15.43 -5.60 -1.29
N ASP A 97 15.62 -6.08 -2.52
CA ASP A 97 15.16 -7.41 -2.90
C ASP A 97 15.73 -8.38 -1.84
N GLY A 98 14.86 -8.94 -1.01
CA GLY A 98 15.25 -9.92 0.00
C GLY A 98 14.96 -9.49 1.43
N GLU A 99 13.72 -9.69 1.85
CA GLU A 99 13.52 -10.36 3.14
C GLU A 99 12.82 -11.68 2.80
N VAL A 100 13.69 -12.70 2.76
CA VAL A 100 13.46 -14.15 2.65
C VAL A 100 12.55 -14.68 3.76
#